data_AF-A0AAU8I601-F1
#
_entry.id   AF-A0AAU8I601-F1
#
_cell.length_a   1.000
_cell.length_b   1.000
_cell.length_c   1.000
_cell.angle_alpha   90.00
_cell.angle_beta   90.00
_cell.angle_gamma   90.00
#
_symmetry.space_group_name_H-M   'P 1'
#
loop_
_entity.id
_entity.type
_entity.pdbx_description
1 polymer ?
#
loop_
_entity_poly.entity_id
_entity_poly.type
_entity_poly.pdbx_seq_one_letter_code
_entity_poly.pdbx_strand_id
1 'polypeptide(L)'
;MDINEAIFADDSRLQVTINNRTPVSLTDLTLSLLAISQQYESFIENSFPSDERPSTELLIKEVRSGSIIVELFANAIPFIPLLWSGGSLLEWASNAKEIALWLQGKLADKPQDLSKSDLKQWSSIIEPIAKDSGSQLNLSVTGNGNTVNLLTVSSNEAVRMQNRIKKEIGKIEEPQEATYKKRVMTWYQAKFDTKSKTGNRAKIESVSSKPMRVLFENSAIMEEMFAQGNEFSRPWQHLAYVVDVHIQTLNGTPRVATIVKFYPEETFDPDEP
;
A
#
# COMPACT_ATOMS: atom_id res chain seq x y z
N MET A 1 -16.71 12.69 -28.83
CA MET A 1 -16.62 13.77 -27.84
C MET A 1 -17.88 13.67 -27.03
N ASP A 2 -17.77 12.97 -25.89
CA ASP A 2 -18.93 12.75 -25.02
C ASP A 2 -19.21 14.05 -24.27
N ILE A 3 -20.48 14.40 -24.21
CA ILE A 3 -21.01 15.71 -23.78
C ILE A 3 -20.69 16.03 -22.29
N ASN A 4 -20.08 15.09 -21.57
CA ASN A 4 -19.68 15.21 -20.16
C ASN A 4 -18.31 15.88 -19.97
N GLU A 5 -17.51 16.04 -21.02
CA GLU A 5 -16.07 16.33 -20.93
C GLU A 5 -15.71 17.82 -20.85
N ALA A 6 -16.64 18.78 -20.90
CA ALA A 6 -16.31 20.22 -20.97
C ALA A 6 -16.77 21.06 -19.75
N ILE A 7 -17.15 20.43 -18.63
CA ILE A 7 -18.07 21.03 -17.63
C ILE A 7 -17.41 21.51 -16.32
N PHE A 8 -16.11 21.28 -16.05
CA PHE A 8 -15.61 21.34 -14.65
C PHE A 8 -14.32 22.16 -14.39
N ALA A 9 -14.12 23.27 -15.10
CA ALA A 9 -12.83 23.97 -15.07
C ALA A 9 -12.56 24.95 -13.90
N ASP A 10 -13.55 25.47 -13.16
CA ASP A 10 -13.25 26.56 -12.16
C ASP A 10 -14.10 26.59 -10.87
N ASP A 11 -15.14 25.75 -10.73
CA ASP A 11 -15.99 25.69 -9.52
C ASP A 11 -16.44 24.25 -9.24
N SER A 12 -15.54 23.29 -9.47
CA SER A 12 -15.84 21.88 -9.21
C SER A 12 -15.80 21.60 -7.71
N ARG A 13 -16.86 20.97 -7.22
CA ARG A 13 -17.00 20.56 -5.81
C ARG A 13 -17.29 19.08 -5.72
N LEU A 14 -16.62 18.42 -4.80
CA LEU A 14 -16.90 17.05 -4.43
C LEU A 14 -17.85 17.05 -3.23
N GLN A 15 -19.02 16.48 -3.41
CA GLN A 15 -19.99 16.31 -2.34
C GLN A 15 -19.99 14.85 -1.87
N VAL A 16 -19.72 14.68 -0.58
CA VAL A 16 -19.82 13.41 0.15
C VAL A 16 -21.08 13.47 0.99
N THR A 17 -22.01 12.54 0.77
CA THR A 17 -23.27 12.49 1.53
C THR A 17 -23.40 11.16 2.24
N ILE A 18 -23.52 11.18 3.56
CA ILE A 18 -23.82 10.00 4.39
C ILE A 18 -25.25 10.13 4.90
N ASN A 19 -26.13 9.31 4.36
CA ASN A 19 -27.49 9.15 4.84
C ASN A 19 -27.48 8.15 5.99
N ASN A 20 -27.45 8.63 7.23
CA ASN A 20 -27.42 7.80 8.44
C ASN A 20 -28.82 7.59 9.04
N ARG A 21 -29.06 6.44 9.66
CA ARG A 21 -30.24 6.12 10.47
C ARG A 21 -29.99 6.30 11.96
N THR A 22 -28.75 6.13 12.39
CA THR A 22 -28.31 6.29 13.78
C THR A 22 -27.26 7.39 13.89
N PRO A 23 -27.03 7.97 15.08
CA PRO A 23 -25.96 8.95 15.27
C PRO A 23 -24.60 8.36 14.84
N VAL A 24 -23.87 9.11 14.01
CA VAL A 24 -22.54 8.70 13.56
C VAL A 24 -21.50 9.09 14.61
N SER A 25 -20.58 8.17 14.91
CA SER A 25 -19.43 8.45 15.78
C SER A 25 -18.58 9.58 15.20
N LEU A 26 -18.27 10.58 16.03
CA LEU A 26 -17.39 11.68 15.63
C LEU A 26 -16.04 11.14 15.14
N THR A 27 -15.47 10.16 15.84
CA THR A 27 -14.20 9.53 15.46
C THR A 27 -14.30 8.83 14.11
N ASP A 28 -15.35 8.05 13.87
CA ASP A 28 -15.51 7.33 12.61
C ASP A 28 -15.72 8.31 11.43
N LEU A 29 -16.50 9.38 11.65
CA LEU A 29 -16.70 10.42 10.65
C LEU A 29 -15.38 11.16 10.33
N THR A 30 -14.64 11.59 11.35
CA THR A 30 -13.37 12.29 11.14
C THR A 30 -12.34 11.41 10.44
N LEU A 31 -12.23 10.13 10.82
CA LEU A 31 -11.34 9.19 10.15
C LEU A 31 -11.76 8.93 8.70
N SER A 32 -13.06 8.84 8.43
CA SER A 32 -13.60 8.74 7.07
C SER A 32 -13.22 9.96 6.22
N LEU A 33 -13.44 11.17 6.72
CA LEU A 33 -13.13 12.40 5.97
C LEU A 33 -11.63 12.59 5.76
N LEU A 34 -10.81 12.29 6.77
CA LEU A 34 -9.36 12.32 6.64
C LEU A 34 -8.86 11.30 5.60
N ALA A 35 -9.43 10.09 5.57
CA ALA A 35 -9.09 9.08 4.59
C ALA A 35 -9.48 9.49 3.16
N ILE A 36 -10.58 10.23 2.98
CA ILE A 36 -10.94 10.85 1.69
C ILE A 36 -9.86 11.86 1.26
N SER A 37 -9.43 12.76 2.15
CA SER A 37 -8.35 13.73 1.86
C SER A 37 -7.07 13.02 1.43
N GLN A 38 -6.64 12.02 2.19
CA GLN A 38 -5.42 11.28 1.89
C GLN A 38 -5.49 10.50 0.58
N GLN A 39 -6.64 9.91 0.25
CA GLN A 39 -6.84 9.23 -1.04
C GLN A 39 -6.78 10.22 -2.21
N TYR A 40 -7.31 11.43 -2.04
CA TYR A 40 -7.23 12.46 -3.06
C TYR A 40 -5.79 12.98 -3.22
N GLU A 41 -5.11 13.30 -2.12
CA GLU A 41 -3.72 13.74 -2.11
C GLU A 41 -2.81 12.70 -2.77
N SER A 42 -2.93 11.43 -2.38
CA SER A 42 -2.14 10.32 -2.96
C SER A 42 -2.41 10.16 -4.47
N PHE A 43 -3.65 10.34 -4.90
CA PHE A 43 -4.00 10.31 -6.32
C PHE A 43 -3.32 11.45 -7.08
N ILE A 44 -3.28 12.66 -6.53
CA ILE A 44 -2.58 13.79 -7.13
C ILE A 44 -1.07 13.55 -7.17
N GLU A 45 -0.47 13.07 -6.08
CA GLU A 45 0.96 12.78 -6.02
C GLU A 45 1.41 11.74 -7.05
N ASN A 46 0.55 10.76 -7.33
CA ASN A 46 0.82 9.69 -8.29
C ASN A 46 0.49 10.10 -9.74
N SER A 47 -0.39 11.09 -9.93
CA SER A 47 -0.82 11.53 -11.27
C SER A 47 0.02 12.69 -11.81
N PHE A 48 0.77 13.40 -10.96
CA PHE A 48 1.51 14.61 -11.33
C PHE A 48 3.00 14.55 -10.92
N PRO A 49 3.93 14.96 -11.82
CA PRO A 49 5.31 15.24 -11.46
C PRO A 49 5.41 16.22 -10.29
N SER A 50 6.42 16.06 -9.44
CA SER A 50 6.54 16.82 -8.17
C SER A 50 6.49 18.34 -8.33
N ASP A 51 6.98 18.87 -9.45
CA ASP A 51 7.02 20.28 -9.84
C ASP A 51 5.71 20.80 -10.44
N GLU A 52 4.78 19.91 -10.80
CA GLU A 52 3.48 20.23 -11.40
C GLU A 52 2.29 19.89 -10.47
N ARG A 53 2.57 19.45 -9.24
CA ARG A 53 1.52 19.08 -8.27
C ARG A 53 0.70 20.29 -7.83
N PRO A 54 -0.62 20.29 -7.99
CA PRO A 54 -1.46 21.31 -7.38
C PRO A 54 -1.41 21.20 -5.85
N SER A 55 -1.39 22.35 -5.17
CA SER A 55 -1.56 22.40 -3.71
C SER A 55 -2.97 21.99 -3.36
N THR A 56 -3.16 20.74 -2.94
CA THR A 56 -4.49 20.23 -2.61
C THR A 56 -4.77 20.38 -1.12
N GLU A 57 -5.89 21.03 -0.81
CA GLU A 57 -6.46 21.05 0.53
C GLU A 57 -7.96 20.82 0.34
N LEU A 58 -8.49 19.76 0.97
CA LEU A 58 -9.93 19.51 0.98
C LEU A 58 -10.54 20.14 2.23
N LEU A 59 -11.32 21.19 2.02
CA LEU A 59 -11.95 21.96 3.09
C LEU A 59 -13.43 21.64 3.20
N ILE A 60 -13.93 21.51 4.44
CA ILE A 60 -15.36 21.32 4.72
C ILE A 60 -16.06 22.68 4.59
N LYS A 61 -16.94 22.82 3.60
CA LYS A 61 -17.70 24.06 3.40
C LYS A 61 -18.95 24.14 4.29
N GLU A 62 -19.71 23.05 4.41
CA GLU A 62 -20.99 23.03 5.13
C GLU A 62 -21.32 21.63 5.68
N VAL A 63 -22.04 21.56 6.80
CA VAL A 63 -22.63 20.33 7.36
C VAL A 63 -24.13 20.57 7.60
N ARG A 64 -25.00 19.73 7.04
CA ARG A 64 -26.47 19.89 7.08
C ARG A 64 -27.18 18.84 7.96
N SER A 65 -28.40 19.15 8.40
CA SER A 65 -29.27 18.22 9.14
C SER A 65 -30.12 17.36 8.18
N GLY A 66 -30.32 16.08 8.51
CA GLY A 66 -31.08 15.11 7.70
C GLY A 66 -30.21 14.08 6.95
N SER A 67 -28.90 14.34 6.86
CA SER A 67 -27.83 13.47 6.37
C SER A 67 -26.52 14.24 6.53
N ILE A 68 -25.40 13.59 6.84
CA ILE A 68 -24.10 14.29 6.90
C ILE A 68 -23.67 14.58 5.46
N ILE A 69 -23.89 15.80 5.01
CA ILE A 69 -23.43 16.30 3.73
C ILE A 69 -22.17 17.10 3.98
N VAL A 70 -21.09 16.74 3.29
CA VAL A 70 -19.80 17.44 3.32
C VAL A 70 -19.48 17.82 1.89
N GLU A 71 -19.36 19.13 1.64
CA GLU A 71 -18.81 19.65 0.39
C GLU A 71 -17.31 19.93 0.59
N LEU A 72 -16.49 19.34 -0.29
CA LEU A 72 -15.06 19.51 -0.37
C LEU A 72 -14.71 20.23 -1.68
N PHE A 73 -13.84 21.23 -1.59
CA PHE A 73 -13.26 21.91 -2.75
C PHE A 73 -11.76 21.69 -2.76
N ALA A 74 -11.15 21.67 -3.95
CA ALA A 74 -9.70 21.59 -4.11
C ALA A 74 -9.17 22.92 -4.64
N ASN A 75 -8.14 23.46 -4.01
CA ASN A 75 -7.43 24.64 -4.50
C ASN A 75 -6.55 24.23 -5.71
N ALA A 76 -7.09 24.26 -6.93
CA ALA A 76 -6.29 23.95 -8.12
C ALA A 76 -5.44 25.16 -8.57
N ILE A 77 -4.20 24.90 -8.99
CA ILE A 77 -3.39 25.85 -9.78
C ILE A 77 -3.87 25.77 -11.25
N PRO A 78 -3.85 26.86 -12.04
CA PRO A 78 -4.37 26.92 -13.41
C PRO A 78 -3.75 25.97 -14.46
N PHE A 79 -2.76 25.15 -14.11
CA PHE A 79 -2.06 24.24 -15.03
C PHE A 79 -2.52 22.78 -14.91
N ILE A 80 -3.84 22.53 -14.87
CA ILE A 80 -4.33 21.15 -15.03
C ILE A 80 -4.10 20.73 -16.50
N PRO A 81 -3.40 19.60 -16.77
CA PRO A 81 -3.14 19.10 -18.11
C PRO A 81 -4.44 18.97 -18.90
N LEU A 82 -4.37 19.34 -20.19
CA LEU A 82 -5.50 19.32 -21.14
C LEU A 82 -6.19 17.93 -21.25
N LEU A 83 -5.54 16.86 -20.78
CA LEU A 83 -6.05 15.49 -20.75
C LEU A 83 -7.14 15.26 -19.67
N TRP A 84 -7.31 16.18 -18.71
CA TRP A 84 -8.21 16.05 -17.57
C TRP A 84 -9.37 17.04 -17.69
N SER A 85 -10.13 16.91 -18.78
CA SER A 85 -11.14 17.88 -19.21
C SER A 85 -12.30 18.07 -18.21
N GLY A 86 -12.44 17.14 -17.26
CA GLY A 86 -13.36 17.20 -16.12
C GLY A 86 -12.77 17.71 -14.79
N GLY A 87 -11.52 18.14 -14.75
CA GLY A 87 -10.84 18.58 -13.53
C GLY A 87 -10.44 17.43 -12.59
N SER A 88 -9.51 17.70 -11.68
CA SER A 88 -8.90 16.67 -10.83
C SER A 88 -9.87 15.96 -9.88
N LEU A 89 -10.95 16.63 -9.44
CA LEU A 89 -11.97 16.03 -8.58
C LEU A 89 -12.84 15.00 -9.31
N LEU A 90 -13.21 15.25 -10.57
CA LEU A 90 -13.99 14.29 -11.36
C LEU A 90 -13.19 13.03 -11.66
N GLU A 91 -11.93 13.21 -12.02
CA GLU A 91 -11.02 12.11 -12.31
C GLU A 91 -10.75 11.26 -11.07
N TRP A 92 -10.49 11.91 -9.93
CA TRP A 92 -10.36 11.19 -8.66
C TRP A 92 -11.63 10.44 -8.30
N ALA A 93 -12.80 11.06 -8.44
CA ALA A 93 -14.06 10.43 -8.08
C ALA A 93 -14.41 9.26 -9.04
N SER A 94 -13.96 9.32 -10.30
CA SER A 94 -14.03 8.21 -11.25
C SER A 94 -13.10 7.05 -10.83
N ASN A 95 -11.85 7.34 -10.47
CA ASN A 95 -10.93 6.35 -9.89
C ASN A 95 -11.50 5.72 -8.60
N ALA A 96 -12.05 6.54 -7.71
CA ALA A 96 -12.69 6.11 -6.48
C ALA A 96 -13.88 5.18 -6.75
N LYS A 97 -14.68 5.47 -7.77
CA LYS A 97 -15.77 4.60 -8.22
C LYS A 97 -15.25 3.23 -8.68
N GLU A 98 -14.19 3.18 -9.48
CA GLU A 98 -13.60 1.92 -9.94
C GLU A 98 -13.10 1.06 -8.77
N ILE A 99 -12.35 1.67 -7.85
CA ILE A 99 -11.87 0.98 -6.64
C ILE A 99 -13.05 0.46 -5.81
N ALA A 100 -14.08 1.27 -5.61
CA ALA A 100 -15.26 0.85 -4.86
C ALA A 100 -16.02 -0.29 -5.56
N LEU A 101 -16.20 -0.24 -6.87
CA LEU A 101 -16.84 -1.32 -7.64
C LEU A 101 -16.02 -2.62 -7.57
N TRP A 102 -14.70 -2.53 -7.65
CA TRP A 102 -13.82 -3.67 -7.40
C TRP A 102 -13.98 -4.20 -5.98
N LEU A 103 -13.90 -3.35 -4.95
CA LEU A 103 -14.08 -3.76 -3.55
C LEU A 103 -15.46 -4.41 -3.30
N GLN A 104 -16.49 -4.00 -4.04
CA GLN A 104 -17.82 -4.59 -4.00
C GLN A 104 -17.95 -5.95 -4.71
N GLY A 105 -16.94 -6.37 -5.47
CA GLY A 105 -17.03 -7.60 -6.29
C GLY A 105 -17.64 -7.41 -7.67
N LYS A 106 -17.89 -6.16 -8.09
CA LYS A 106 -18.52 -5.83 -9.37
C LYS A 106 -17.51 -5.71 -10.51
N LEU A 107 -16.23 -5.49 -10.20
CA LEU A 107 -15.12 -5.60 -11.15
C LEU A 107 -14.22 -6.78 -10.80
N ALA A 108 -13.79 -7.51 -11.83
CA ALA A 108 -12.91 -8.67 -11.70
C ALA A 108 -11.47 -8.22 -11.42
N ASP A 109 -10.96 -7.31 -12.27
CA ASP A 109 -9.57 -6.86 -12.22
C ASP A 109 -9.36 -5.85 -11.09
N LYS A 110 -8.26 -6.05 -10.35
CA LYS A 110 -7.82 -5.13 -9.31
C LYS A 110 -7.25 -3.88 -9.97
N PRO A 111 -7.70 -2.66 -9.58
CA PRO A 111 -7.05 -1.43 -9.99
C PRO A 111 -5.55 -1.47 -9.67
N GLN A 112 -4.72 -0.98 -10.59
CA GLN A 112 -3.27 -0.97 -10.38
C GLN A 112 -2.89 -0.12 -9.16
N ASP A 113 -1.74 -0.42 -8.57
CA ASP A 113 -1.10 0.41 -7.53
C ASP A 113 -1.84 0.59 -6.19
N LEU A 114 -2.89 -0.20 -5.91
CA LEU A 114 -3.50 -0.21 -4.56
C LEU A 114 -2.57 -0.84 -3.51
N SER A 115 -2.00 0.03 -2.67
CA SER A 115 -1.15 -0.30 -1.53
C SER A 115 -1.97 -0.76 -0.31
N LYS A 116 -1.28 -1.28 0.71
CA LYS A 116 -1.90 -1.59 2.00
C LYS A 116 -2.46 -0.35 2.69
N SER A 117 -1.84 0.82 2.49
CA SER A 117 -2.33 2.08 3.06
C SER A 117 -3.65 2.48 2.44
N ASP A 118 -3.75 2.36 1.11
CA ASP A 118 -4.99 2.65 0.37
C ASP A 118 -6.13 1.78 0.87
N LEU A 119 -5.90 0.47 1.00
CA LEU A 119 -6.91 -0.46 1.51
C LEU A 119 -7.39 -0.10 2.94
N LYS A 120 -6.49 0.37 3.81
CA LYS A 120 -6.85 0.83 5.14
C LYS A 120 -7.66 2.13 5.10
N GLN A 121 -7.29 3.07 4.25
CA GLN A 121 -8.04 4.32 4.05
C GLN A 121 -9.45 4.01 3.52
N TRP A 122 -9.58 3.13 2.53
CA TRP A 122 -10.88 2.65 2.05
C TRP A 122 -11.72 2.00 3.15
N SER A 123 -11.10 1.26 4.08
CA SER A 123 -11.81 0.72 5.25
C SER A 123 -12.35 1.84 6.14
N SER A 124 -11.57 2.89 6.38
CA SER A 124 -11.99 4.05 7.18
C SER A 124 -13.12 4.85 6.52
N ILE A 125 -13.07 5.01 5.19
CA ILE A 125 -14.10 5.74 4.40
C ILE A 125 -15.48 5.09 4.57
N ILE A 126 -15.53 3.75 4.55
CA ILE A 126 -16.79 3.00 4.57
C ILE A 126 -17.21 2.52 5.97
N GLU A 127 -16.37 2.70 6.98
CA GLU A 127 -16.61 2.34 8.39
C GLU A 127 -17.93 2.92 8.95
N PRO A 128 -18.23 4.24 8.85
CA PRO A 128 -19.46 4.78 9.41
C PRO A 128 -20.72 4.25 8.69
N ILE A 129 -20.58 3.78 7.45
CA ILE A 129 -21.68 3.23 6.66
C ILE A 129 -21.90 1.75 6.96
N ALA A 130 -20.84 0.99 7.19
CA ALA A 130 -20.92 -0.42 7.55
C ALA A 130 -21.54 -0.64 8.94
N LYS A 131 -21.32 0.29 9.88
CA LYS A 131 -21.85 0.22 11.26
C LYS A 131 -23.32 0.59 11.39
N ASP A 132 -23.89 1.29 10.41
CA ASP A 132 -25.25 1.82 10.48
C ASP A 132 -26.16 1.14 9.45
N SER A 133 -27.01 0.23 9.92
CA SER A 133 -27.88 -0.57 9.04
C SER A 133 -28.85 0.32 8.27
N GLY A 134 -28.83 0.21 6.95
CA GLY A 134 -29.63 1.07 6.07
C GLY A 134 -28.99 2.44 5.79
N SER A 135 -27.76 2.67 6.24
CA SER A 135 -26.96 3.83 5.85
C SER A 135 -26.48 3.75 4.40
N GLN A 136 -26.17 4.90 3.83
CA GLN A 136 -25.68 5.03 2.46
C GLN A 136 -24.68 6.17 2.33
N LEU A 137 -23.55 5.90 1.68
CA LEU A 137 -22.61 6.90 1.18
C LEU A 137 -22.95 7.22 -0.28
N ASN A 138 -22.93 8.51 -0.63
CA ASN A 138 -22.97 8.99 -2.01
C ASN A 138 -21.80 9.94 -2.26
N LEU A 139 -21.16 9.77 -3.41
CA LEU A 139 -20.09 10.63 -3.90
C LEU A 139 -20.53 11.24 -5.23
N SER A 140 -20.60 12.57 -5.25
CA SER A 140 -21.02 13.32 -6.44
C SER A 140 -20.09 14.48 -6.69
N VAL A 141 -19.83 14.77 -7.95
CA VAL A 141 -19.08 15.97 -8.37
C VAL A 141 -20.06 16.93 -9.02
N THR A 142 -20.01 18.20 -8.61
CA THR A 142 -20.80 19.27 -9.22
C THR A 142 -19.87 20.32 -9.83
N GLY A 143 -20.19 20.81 -11.02
CA GLY A 143 -19.47 21.90 -11.69
C GLY A 143 -20.35 22.51 -12.77
N ASN A 144 -20.23 23.84 -12.95
CA ASN A 144 -21.02 24.63 -13.91
C ASN A 144 -22.53 24.33 -13.87
N GLY A 145 -23.09 24.11 -12.67
CA GLY A 145 -24.51 23.86 -12.45
C GLY A 145 -24.97 22.40 -12.69
N ASN A 146 -24.09 21.50 -13.11
CA ASN A 146 -24.39 20.08 -13.31
C ASN A 146 -23.83 19.22 -12.17
N THR A 147 -24.61 18.25 -11.70
CA THR A 147 -24.19 17.28 -10.68
C THR A 147 -24.19 15.87 -11.25
N VAL A 148 -23.06 15.17 -11.11
CA VAL A 148 -22.91 13.77 -11.49
C VAL A 148 -22.74 12.94 -10.22
N ASN A 149 -23.67 12.01 -9.97
CA ASN A 149 -23.50 11.00 -8.93
C ASN A 149 -22.61 9.87 -9.46
N LEU A 150 -21.44 9.68 -8.86
CA LEU A 150 -20.40 8.78 -9.36
C LEU A 150 -20.42 7.45 -8.61
N LEU A 151 -20.64 7.50 -7.31
CA LEU A 151 -20.60 6.32 -6.46
C LEU A 151 -21.70 6.37 -5.40
N THR A 152 -22.40 5.24 -5.26
CA THR A 152 -23.32 4.98 -4.16
C THR A 152 -22.90 3.68 -3.48
N VAL A 153 -22.78 3.71 -2.15
CA VAL A 153 -22.43 2.54 -1.33
C VAL A 153 -23.45 2.40 -0.20
N SER A 154 -24.23 1.35 -0.22
CA SER A 154 -25.11 0.96 0.89
C SER A 154 -24.33 0.31 2.04
N SER A 155 -24.90 0.31 3.25
CA SER A 155 -24.38 -0.45 4.41
C SER A 155 -24.03 -1.91 4.09
N ASN A 156 -24.88 -2.63 3.35
CA ASN A 156 -24.60 -4.01 2.92
C ASN A 156 -23.39 -4.10 1.98
N GLU A 157 -23.21 -3.13 1.09
CA GLU A 157 -22.03 -3.04 0.23
C GLU A 157 -20.78 -2.68 1.03
N ALA A 158 -20.88 -1.75 1.97
CA ALA A 158 -19.79 -1.37 2.85
C ALA A 158 -19.28 -2.58 3.65
N VAL A 159 -20.16 -3.39 4.25
CA VAL A 159 -19.76 -4.64 4.94
C VAL A 159 -19.03 -5.62 4.01
N ARG A 160 -19.49 -5.75 2.74
CA ARG A 160 -18.79 -6.58 1.75
C ARG A 160 -17.41 -6.02 1.42
N MET A 161 -17.30 -4.70 1.25
CA MET A 161 -16.03 -4.02 1.03
C MET A 161 -15.08 -4.24 2.20
N GLN A 162 -15.51 -4.12 3.47
CA GLN A 162 -14.68 -4.41 4.65
C GLN A 162 -14.10 -5.84 4.61
N ASN A 163 -14.96 -6.82 4.31
CA ASN A 163 -14.52 -8.22 4.24
C ASN A 163 -13.52 -8.45 3.12
N ARG A 164 -13.73 -7.84 1.95
CA ARG A 164 -12.78 -7.92 0.84
C ARG A 164 -11.47 -7.21 1.19
N ILE A 165 -11.51 -6.00 1.74
CA ILE A 165 -10.33 -5.26 2.22
C ILE A 165 -9.51 -6.11 3.18
N LYS A 166 -10.14 -6.71 4.19
CA LYS A 166 -9.46 -7.58 5.15
C LYS A 166 -8.75 -8.76 4.46
N LYS A 167 -9.41 -9.39 3.48
CA LYS A 167 -8.82 -10.46 2.68
C LYS A 167 -7.61 -9.98 1.86
N GLU A 168 -7.72 -8.84 1.19
CA GLU A 168 -6.64 -8.31 0.35
C GLU A 168 -5.44 -7.83 1.18
N ILE A 169 -5.68 -7.22 2.34
CA ILE A 169 -4.60 -6.91 3.30
C ILE A 169 -3.91 -8.19 3.76
N GLY A 170 -4.68 -9.26 4.04
CA GLY A 170 -4.15 -10.57 4.39
C GLY A 170 -3.19 -11.11 3.33
N LYS A 171 -3.55 -11.04 2.04
CA LYS A 171 -2.67 -11.46 0.93
C LYS A 171 -1.38 -10.63 0.81
N ILE A 172 -1.42 -9.35 1.18
CA ILE A 172 -0.22 -8.49 1.18
C ILE A 172 0.70 -8.83 2.37
N GLU A 173 0.10 -9.22 3.50
CA GLU A 173 0.80 -9.65 4.70
C GLU A 173 1.32 -11.08 4.62
N GLU A 174 0.72 -11.92 3.77
CA GLU A 174 1.20 -13.28 3.51
C GLU A 174 2.66 -13.26 3.04
N PRO A 175 3.54 -14.04 3.68
CA PRO A 175 4.92 -14.13 3.24
C PRO A 175 4.99 -14.65 1.81
N GLN A 176 5.54 -13.85 0.90
CA GLN A 176 5.87 -14.34 -0.43
C GLN A 176 7.24 -14.98 -0.40
N GLU A 177 7.28 -16.18 -0.96
CA GLU A 177 8.44 -17.05 -1.01
C GLU A 177 9.11 -16.97 -2.39
N ALA A 178 10.41 -16.66 -2.42
CA ALA A 178 11.20 -16.60 -3.64
C ALA A 178 12.54 -17.30 -3.44
N THR A 179 12.93 -18.15 -4.39
CA THR A 179 14.22 -18.85 -4.34
C THR A 179 15.21 -18.17 -5.27
N TYR A 180 16.37 -17.77 -4.74
CA TYR A 180 17.47 -17.19 -5.49
C TYR A 180 18.67 -18.11 -5.43
N LYS A 181 19.28 -18.35 -6.60
CA LYS A 181 20.45 -19.22 -6.70
C LYS A 181 21.74 -18.41 -6.81
N LYS A 182 22.83 -18.96 -6.28
CA LYS A 182 24.20 -18.42 -6.35
C LYS A 182 24.24 -16.92 -6.06
N ARG A 183 23.84 -16.54 -4.85
CA ARG A 183 23.93 -15.16 -4.37
C ARG A 183 25.04 -15.03 -3.36
N VAL A 184 25.75 -13.91 -3.43
CA VAL A 184 26.78 -13.55 -2.45
C VAL A 184 26.08 -13.11 -1.17
N MET A 185 26.46 -13.75 -0.07
CA MET A 185 26.00 -13.50 1.28
C MET A 185 27.18 -13.16 2.17
N THR A 186 27.06 -12.07 2.93
CA THR A 186 28.02 -11.71 3.99
C THR A 186 27.30 -11.63 5.34
N TRP A 187 28.00 -11.97 6.43
CA TRP A 187 27.41 -11.83 7.76
C TRP A 187 27.34 -10.36 8.16
N TYR A 188 26.15 -9.93 8.61
CA TYR A 188 25.97 -8.64 9.26
C TYR A 188 26.06 -8.78 10.78
N GLN A 189 25.55 -9.89 11.33
CA GLN A 189 25.60 -10.17 12.75
C GLN A 189 25.64 -11.69 12.97
N ALA A 190 26.66 -12.14 13.69
CA ALA A 190 26.93 -13.53 14.04
C ALA A 190 26.86 -13.69 15.57
N LYS A 191 25.68 -13.96 16.13
CA LYS A 191 25.47 -14.14 17.58
C LYS A 191 25.11 -15.60 17.86
N PHE A 192 26.08 -16.48 17.73
CA PHE A 192 25.91 -17.93 17.85
C PHE A 192 25.88 -18.41 19.30
N ASP A 193 24.84 -18.01 20.04
CA ASP A 193 24.43 -18.67 21.29
C ASP A 193 23.24 -19.57 20.98
N THR A 194 23.38 -20.88 21.20
CA THR A 194 22.33 -21.89 20.97
C THR A 194 21.10 -21.67 21.86
N LYS A 195 21.15 -20.74 22.83
CA LYS A 195 20.04 -20.32 23.70
C LYS A 195 19.47 -18.92 23.37
N SER A 196 20.08 -18.16 22.46
CA SER A 196 19.67 -16.77 22.17
C SER A 196 18.51 -16.68 21.19
N LYS A 197 17.44 -15.97 21.60
CA LYS A 197 16.26 -15.66 20.76
C LYS A 197 16.48 -14.51 19.76
N THR A 198 17.67 -13.91 19.71
CA THR A 198 18.02 -12.84 18.77
C THR A 198 19.11 -13.32 17.82
N GLY A 199 18.68 -13.78 16.64
CA GLY A 199 19.45 -14.64 15.73
C GLY A 199 20.39 -13.94 14.75
N ASN A 200 21.10 -14.78 14.00
CA ASN A 200 22.08 -14.38 12.98
C ASN A 200 21.43 -13.59 11.86
N ARG A 201 22.18 -12.62 11.33
CA ARG A 201 21.75 -11.80 10.20
C ARG A 201 22.82 -11.74 9.13
N ALA A 202 22.38 -11.76 7.87
CA ALA A 202 23.25 -11.63 6.72
C ALA A 202 22.72 -10.57 5.75
N LYS A 203 23.63 -10.05 4.94
CA LYS A 203 23.36 -9.16 3.83
C LYS A 203 23.51 -9.96 2.53
N ILE A 204 22.50 -9.86 1.66
CA ILE A 204 22.52 -10.41 0.31
C ILE A 204 22.10 -9.25 -0.58
N GLU A 205 23.06 -8.47 -1.05
CA GLU A 205 22.80 -7.15 -1.65
C GLU A 205 21.92 -7.22 -2.90
N SER A 206 22.06 -8.30 -3.68
CA SER A 206 21.24 -8.57 -4.86
C SER A 206 19.76 -8.87 -4.54
N VAL A 207 19.42 -9.10 -3.26
CA VAL A 207 18.06 -9.40 -2.79
C VAL A 207 17.52 -8.26 -1.93
N SER A 208 18.32 -7.73 -1.02
CA SER A 208 17.92 -6.62 -0.15
C SER A 208 19.13 -5.78 0.26
N SER A 209 18.93 -4.47 0.30
CA SER A 209 19.89 -3.53 0.90
C SER A 209 19.96 -3.64 2.43
N LYS A 210 18.95 -4.27 3.07
CA LYS A 210 18.85 -4.41 4.53
C LYS A 210 19.26 -5.82 4.98
N PRO A 211 19.92 -5.96 6.16
CA PRO A 211 20.22 -7.27 6.73
C PRO A 211 18.97 -8.09 7.05
N MET A 212 18.97 -9.36 6.65
CA MET A 212 17.89 -10.32 6.85
C MET A 212 18.26 -11.33 7.93
N ARG A 213 17.25 -11.88 8.63
CA ARG A 213 17.46 -13.00 9.56
C ARG A 213 17.85 -14.24 8.77
N VAL A 214 18.89 -14.94 9.20
CA VAL A 214 19.35 -16.18 8.57
C VAL A 214 18.76 -17.39 9.28
N LEU A 215 18.29 -18.34 8.48
CA LEU A 215 17.99 -19.71 8.88
C LEU A 215 18.81 -20.66 8.01
N PHE A 216 18.96 -21.89 8.45
CA PHE A 216 19.56 -22.96 7.67
C PHE A 216 18.52 -24.04 7.45
N GLU A 217 18.46 -24.60 6.24
CA GLU A 217 17.56 -25.71 5.94
C GLU A 217 17.91 -26.95 6.80
N ASN A 218 19.19 -27.14 7.08
CA ASN A 218 19.67 -28.18 7.99
C ASN A 218 20.96 -27.73 8.71
N SER A 219 21.34 -28.42 9.79
CA SER A 219 22.53 -28.09 10.58
C SER A 219 23.85 -28.39 9.87
N ALA A 220 23.87 -29.31 8.90
CA ALA A 220 25.11 -29.66 8.19
C ALA A 220 25.64 -28.48 7.37
N ILE A 221 24.77 -27.73 6.69
CA ILE A 221 25.15 -26.50 5.95
C ILE A 221 25.79 -25.48 6.91
N MET A 222 25.23 -25.34 8.10
CA MET A 222 25.74 -24.41 9.11
C MET A 222 27.14 -24.81 9.59
N GLU A 223 27.34 -26.10 9.90
CA GLU A 223 28.63 -26.64 10.33
C GLU A 223 29.71 -26.49 9.24
N GLU A 224 29.36 -26.77 7.98
CA GLU A 224 30.27 -26.66 6.84
C GLU A 224 30.72 -25.21 6.60
N MET A 225 29.79 -24.24 6.65
CA MET A 225 30.12 -22.82 6.49
C MET A 225 31.05 -22.29 7.59
N PHE A 226 30.99 -22.86 8.79
CA PHE A 226 31.85 -22.44 9.92
C PHE A 226 33.24 -23.04 9.85
N ALA A 227 33.37 -24.22 9.25
CA ALA A 227 34.66 -24.87 9.05
C ALA A 227 35.56 -24.12 8.05
N GLN A 228 34.98 -23.29 7.17
CA GLN A 228 35.70 -22.53 6.14
C GLN A 228 36.79 -21.60 6.69
N GLY A 229 36.66 -21.13 7.93
CA GLY A 229 37.64 -20.21 8.53
C GLY A 229 39.05 -20.78 8.68
N ASN A 230 39.25 -22.09 8.49
CA ASN A 230 40.57 -22.72 8.55
C ASN A 230 41.40 -22.55 7.27
N GLU A 231 40.76 -22.26 6.14
CA GLU A 231 41.40 -22.17 4.83
C GLU A 231 41.79 -20.72 4.45
N PHE A 232 41.27 -19.74 5.20
CA PHE A 232 41.49 -18.31 4.97
C PHE A 232 42.25 -17.66 6.12
N SER A 233 42.93 -16.54 5.83
CA SER A 233 43.64 -15.72 6.84
C SER A 233 42.70 -14.97 7.79
N ARG A 234 41.38 -15.12 7.62
CA ARG A 234 40.34 -14.44 8.40
C ARG A 234 39.32 -15.42 8.98
N PRO A 235 38.72 -15.06 10.13
CA PRO A 235 37.60 -15.81 10.68
C PRO A 235 36.44 -15.87 9.68
N TRP A 236 35.76 -17.01 9.65
CA TRP A 236 34.65 -17.29 8.74
C TRP A 236 33.55 -16.20 8.74
N GLN A 237 33.33 -15.50 9.85
CA GLN A 237 32.33 -14.42 9.94
C GLN A 237 32.61 -13.26 8.98
N HIS A 238 33.86 -13.09 8.54
CA HIS A 238 34.29 -12.02 7.65
C HIS A 238 34.35 -12.44 6.18
N LEU A 239 34.09 -13.72 5.86
CA LEU A 239 34.11 -14.22 4.50
C LEU A 239 32.79 -13.91 3.77
N ALA A 240 32.87 -13.90 2.45
CA ALA A 240 31.73 -13.84 1.54
C ALA A 240 31.43 -15.25 1.02
N TYR A 241 30.16 -15.64 1.09
CA TYR A 241 29.71 -16.98 0.76
C TYR A 241 28.77 -16.94 -0.43
N VAL A 242 28.94 -17.88 -1.37
CA VAL A 242 27.95 -18.10 -2.42
C VAL A 242 26.93 -19.13 -1.94
N VAL A 243 25.65 -18.75 -1.98
CA VAL A 243 24.55 -19.56 -1.44
C VAL A 243 23.33 -19.58 -2.36
N ASP A 244 22.57 -20.68 -2.30
CA ASP A 244 21.17 -20.69 -2.71
C ASP A 244 20.30 -20.39 -1.50
N VAL A 245 19.39 -19.43 -1.65
CA VAL A 245 18.55 -18.94 -0.55
C VAL A 245 17.09 -18.95 -0.91
N HIS A 246 16.30 -19.37 0.06
CA HIS A 246 14.87 -19.18 0.06
C HIS A 246 14.53 -17.93 0.87
N ILE A 247 13.92 -16.94 0.23
CA ILE A 247 13.61 -15.64 0.80
C ILE A 247 12.14 -15.59 1.16
N GLN A 248 11.87 -15.31 2.43
CA GLN A 248 10.52 -14.99 2.89
C GLN A 248 10.42 -13.47 3.07
N THR A 249 9.45 -12.90 2.37
CA THR A 249 9.11 -11.49 2.49
C THR A 249 8.00 -11.28 3.52
N LEU A 250 7.89 -10.08 4.06
CA LEU A 250 6.74 -9.65 4.87
C LEU A 250 6.37 -8.24 4.44
N ASN A 251 5.15 -8.02 3.95
CA ASN A 251 4.73 -6.79 3.28
C ASN A 251 5.69 -6.41 2.12
N GLY A 252 6.04 -7.37 1.26
CA GLY A 252 6.97 -7.16 0.13
C GLY A 252 8.43 -6.88 0.51
N THR A 253 8.76 -6.78 1.80
CA THR A 253 10.14 -6.58 2.26
C THR A 253 10.78 -7.93 2.59
N PRO A 254 11.92 -8.33 2.00
CA PRO A 254 12.68 -9.50 2.41
C PRO A 254 13.05 -9.43 3.91
N ARG A 255 12.71 -10.47 4.68
CA ARG A 255 12.97 -10.50 6.14
C ARG A 255 13.79 -11.70 6.58
N VAL A 256 13.56 -12.86 5.97
CA VAL A 256 14.22 -14.10 6.32
C VAL A 256 14.86 -14.69 5.08
N ALA A 257 16.12 -15.10 5.20
CA ALA A 257 16.82 -15.88 4.21
C ALA A 257 17.16 -17.25 4.80
N THR A 258 16.55 -18.30 4.28
CA THR A 258 16.91 -19.68 4.60
C THR A 258 17.96 -20.14 3.60
N ILE A 259 19.14 -20.50 4.09
CA ILE A 259 20.21 -21.06 3.27
C ILE A 259 19.86 -22.52 2.99
N VAL A 260 19.64 -22.81 1.70
CA VAL A 260 19.27 -24.13 1.17
C VAL A 260 20.52 -24.86 0.69
N LYS A 261 21.47 -24.11 0.14
CA LYS A 261 22.74 -24.66 -0.33
C LYS A 261 23.86 -23.65 -0.17
N PHE A 262 25.03 -24.18 0.14
CA PHE A 262 26.29 -23.45 0.23
C PHE A 262 27.28 -24.04 -0.80
N TYR A 263 28.14 -23.18 -1.36
CA TYR A 263 29.17 -23.54 -2.34
C TYR A 263 30.56 -23.23 -1.76
N PRO A 264 31.22 -24.20 -1.08
CA PRO A 264 32.50 -24.00 -0.39
C PRO A 264 33.60 -23.41 -1.28
N GLU A 265 33.80 -24.03 -2.45
CA GLU A 265 34.80 -23.65 -3.45
C GLU A 265 34.59 -22.25 -4.05
N GLU A 266 33.41 -21.65 -3.85
CA GLU A 266 33.07 -20.30 -4.31
C GLU A 266 33.12 -19.28 -3.15
N THR A 267 33.62 -19.67 -1.97
CA THR A 267 33.85 -18.78 -0.81
C THR A 267 35.11 -17.95 -1.05
N PHE A 268 35.08 -16.68 -0.66
CA PHE A 268 36.22 -15.78 -0.82
C PHE A 268 36.29 -14.74 0.29
N ASP A 269 37.48 -14.15 0.51
CA ASP A 269 37.63 -12.96 1.35
C ASP A 269 37.23 -11.73 0.51
N PRO A 270 36.15 -11.01 0.85
CA PRO A 270 35.70 -9.84 0.09
C PRO A 270 36.67 -8.65 0.15
N ASP A 271 37.64 -8.68 1.08
CA ASP A 271 38.66 -7.64 1.23
C ASP A 271 40.01 -8.04 0.61
N GLU A 272 40.17 -9.25 0.07
CA GLU A 272 41.34 -9.63 -0.73
C GLU A 272 41.15 -9.19 -2.20
N PRO A 273 42.16 -8.56 -2.83
CA PRO A 273 42.08 -8.00 -4.18
C PRO A 273 42.05 -9.03 -5.31
#